data_AF-A0AB35RU85-F1
#
_entry.id   AF-A0AB35RU85-F1
#
_cell.length_a   1.000
_cell.length_b   1.000
_cell.length_c   1.000
_cell.angle_alpha   90.00
_cell.angle_beta   90.00
_cell.angle_gamma   90.00
#
_symmetry.space_group_name_H-M   'P 1'
#
loop_
_entity.id
_entity.type
_entity.pdbx_description
1 polymer ?
#
loop_
_entity_poly.entity_id
_entity_poly.type
_entity_poly.pdbx_seq_one_letter_code
_entity_poly.pdbx_strand_id
1 'polypeptide(L)'
;MNDINKITTGITSKSDNNLTHQQITRVKSSIEYHIYHDGIIKYKLIDETGNGTDKTEYSLKNARSKAKYIYHDSSNNPYEIGTYDIVVTKDTYADDRYKDKLGGDMIYLINISDNISSYLNGNVRFTLSINTVRPYASDIATASLLGAMLNTGYTDFNYNGGSDSCGVSPAPSSSHKNGMNLDMRYLRKDESGNGIHLNLNSESGDPCGWKGLDVERQNRFIEELNRFGWGSILGWKYWDSNNSPNTSATWNEWSAAWKTEHPNETESPILKNIKHAANHQHHIHLQGYNPTLELLTD
;
A
#
# COMPACT_ATOMS: atom_id res chain seq x y z
N MET A 1 -27.03 -15.15 13.83
CA MET A 1 -26.27 -15.73 14.94
C MET A 1 -25.40 -14.63 15.49
N ASN A 2 -25.43 -14.38 16.81
CA ASN A 2 -24.59 -13.35 17.42
C ASN A 2 -23.13 -13.75 17.19
N ASP A 3 -22.40 -12.95 16.41
CA ASP A 3 -20.95 -13.09 16.29
C ASP A 3 -20.36 -12.91 17.69
N ILE A 4 -19.95 -14.01 18.29
CA ILE A 4 -19.29 -14.00 19.59
C ILE A 4 -17.92 -13.35 19.35
N ASN A 5 -17.87 -12.03 19.55
CA ASN A 5 -16.64 -11.25 19.60
C ASN A 5 -15.76 -11.84 20.71
N LYS A 6 -14.83 -12.72 20.35
CA LYS A 6 -13.79 -13.15 21.28
C LYS A 6 -12.72 -12.06 21.25
N ILE A 7 -12.86 -11.10 22.15
CA ILE A 7 -11.83 -10.09 22.43
C ILE A 7 -10.66 -10.84 23.06
N THR A 8 -9.52 -10.85 22.39
CA THR A 8 -8.27 -11.36 22.97
C THR A 8 -7.26 -10.23 22.98
N THR A 9 -6.85 -9.83 24.18
CA THR A 9 -5.84 -8.79 24.37
C THR A 9 -4.48 -9.34 23.97
N GLY A 10 -3.92 -8.85 22.86
CA GLY A 10 -2.53 -9.11 22.48
C GLY A 10 -1.59 -8.10 23.15
N ILE A 11 -0.44 -8.56 23.65
CA ILE A 11 0.60 -7.71 24.24
C ILE A 11 1.75 -7.62 23.24
N THR A 12 2.20 -6.42 22.90
CA THR A 12 3.39 -6.22 22.06
C THR A 12 4.40 -5.31 22.76
N SER A 13 5.51 -5.94 23.17
CA SER A 13 6.78 -5.40 23.71
C SER A 13 6.80 -4.66 25.06
N LYS A 14 7.85 -4.97 25.85
CA LYS A 14 8.32 -4.19 27.00
C LYS A 14 9.22 -3.07 26.49
N SER A 15 8.73 -1.84 26.53
CA SER A 15 9.56 -0.64 26.62
C SER A 15 8.97 0.27 27.69
N ASP A 16 9.83 0.83 28.52
CA ASP A 16 9.48 1.48 29.77
C ASP A 16 8.37 2.54 29.63
N ASN A 17 7.25 2.25 30.29
CA ASN A 17 6.19 3.15 30.76
C ASN A 17 5.13 3.72 29.79
N ASN A 18 4.89 3.17 28.59
CA ASN A 18 3.62 3.41 27.89
C ASN A 18 3.09 2.16 27.18
N LEU A 19 2.08 1.53 27.78
CA LEU A 19 1.34 0.40 27.21
C LEU A 19 0.25 0.94 26.26
N THR A 20 0.49 0.89 24.95
CA THR A 20 -0.57 1.11 23.96
C THR A 20 -1.29 -0.22 23.72
N HIS A 21 -2.49 -0.37 24.27
CA HIS A 21 -3.32 -1.54 24.05
C HIS A 21 -3.99 -1.46 22.67
N GLN A 22 -3.61 -2.33 21.72
CA GLN A 22 -4.44 -2.59 20.55
C GLN A 22 -5.43 -3.70 20.91
N GLN A 23 -6.74 -3.38 20.93
CA GLN A 23 -7.76 -4.40 21.04
C GLN A 23 -7.82 -5.19 19.72
N ILE A 24 -7.44 -6.47 19.77
CA ILE A 24 -7.62 -7.38 18.64
C ILE A 24 -8.90 -8.16 18.87
N THR A 25 -9.96 -7.78 18.16
CA THR A 25 -11.18 -8.59 18.07
C THR A 25 -10.92 -9.69 17.06
N ARG A 26 -10.85 -10.96 17.51
CA ARG A 26 -10.79 -12.10 16.58
C ARG A 26 -12.19 -12.37 16.04
N VAL A 27 -12.58 -11.56 15.05
CA VAL A 27 -13.78 -11.77 14.24
C VAL A 27 -13.51 -12.92 13.27
N LYS A 28 -14.52 -13.73 12.95
CA LYS A 28 -14.39 -14.72 11.86
C LYS A 28 -14.07 -14.00 10.56
N SER A 29 -13.22 -14.61 9.72
CA SER A 29 -12.89 -14.14 8.39
C SER A 29 -13.21 -15.22 7.37
N SER A 30 -13.72 -14.82 6.22
CA SER A 30 -13.94 -15.70 5.06
C SER A 30 -12.66 -15.98 4.28
N ILE A 31 -11.63 -15.15 4.46
CA ILE A 31 -10.30 -15.31 3.88
C ILE A 31 -9.22 -14.74 4.81
N GLU A 32 -8.08 -15.42 4.87
CA GLU A 32 -6.85 -14.94 5.50
C GLU A 32 -5.78 -14.72 4.43
N TYR A 33 -5.11 -13.56 4.47
CA TYR A 33 -3.93 -13.23 3.69
C TYR A 33 -2.69 -13.29 4.59
N HIS A 34 -1.78 -14.21 4.28
CA HIS A 34 -0.47 -14.35 4.89
C HIS A 34 0.56 -13.65 4.00
N ILE A 35 0.97 -12.47 4.40
CA ILE A 35 1.85 -11.56 3.67
C ILE A 35 3.29 -11.82 4.12
N TYR A 36 4.10 -12.46 3.30
CA TYR A 36 5.49 -12.76 3.63
C TYR A 36 6.40 -11.61 3.20
N HIS A 37 7.41 -11.31 4.02
CA HIS A 37 8.37 -10.22 3.79
C HIS A 37 9.07 -10.28 2.41
N ASP A 38 9.11 -11.42 1.75
CA ASP A 38 9.78 -11.64 0.47
C ASP A 38 8.94 -11.26 -0.75
N GLY A 39 7.65 -10.93 -0.56
CA GLY A 39 6.72 -10.54 -1.63
C GLY A 39 5.65 -11.59 -1.93
N ILE A 40 5.74 -12.78 -1.34
CA ILE A 40 4.74 -13.83 -1.54
C ILE A 40 3.54 -13.56 -0.64
N ILE A 41 2.33 -13.61 -1.21
CA ILE A 41 1.09 -13.58 -0.45
C ILE A 41 0.44 -14.95 -0.55
N LYS A 42 0.43 -15.68 0.56
CA LYS A 42 -0.36 -16.91 0.64
C LYS A 42 -1.75 -16.59 1.15
N TYR A 43 -2.77 -17.33 0.73
CA TYR A 43 -4.13 -17.09 1.18
C TYR A 43 -4.83 -18.37 1.59
N LYS A 44 -5.68 -18.28 2.62
CA LYS A 44 -6.51 -19.38 3.10
C LYS A 44 -7.98 -18.99 2.98
N LEU A 45 -8.76 -19.80 2.27
CA LEU A 45 -10.20 -19.64 2.15
C LEU A 45 -10.90 -20.39 3.29
N ILE A 46 -11.89 -19.77 3.92
CA ILE A 46 -12.55 -20.30 5.12
C ILE A 46 -14.05 -20.44 4.87
N ASP A 47 -14.58 -21.65 5.08
CA ASP A 47 -16.04 -21.84 5.10
C ASP A 47 -16.64 -21.37 6.43
N GLU A 48 -17.24 -20.18 6.41
CA GLU A 48 -17.91 -19.63 7.59
C GLU A 48 -19.25 -20.31 7.91
N THR A 49 -19.84 -21.05 6.97
CA THR A 49 -21.18 -21.64 7.16
C THR A 49 -21.16 -22.90 8.01
N GLY A 50 -20.05 -23.64 8.01
CA GLY A 50 -19.86 -24.83 8.85
C GLY A 50 -20.99 -25.86 8.74
N ASN A 51 -21.72 -25.87 7.62
CA ASN A 51 -22.91 -26.70 7.44
C ASN A 51 -22.59 -28.14 7.04
N GLY A 52 -21.30 -28.50 6.99
CA GLY A 52 -20.81 -29.83 6.67
C GLY A 52 -20.83 -30.17 5.18
N THR A 53 -21.11 -29.20 4.30
CA THR A 53 -21.01 -29.38 2.85
C THR A 53 -19.66 -28.89 2.37
N ASP A 54 -18.86 -29.78 1.79
CA ASP A 54 -17.59 -29.40 1.16
C ASP A 54 -17.83 -28.33 0.09
N LYS A 55 -17.22 -27.16 0.27
CA LYS A 55 -17.26 -26.08 -0.71
C LYS A 55 -16.05 -26.16 -1.62
N THR A 56 -16.28 -25.94 -2.90
CA THR A 56 -15.18 -25.77 -3.86
C THR A 56 -14.42 -24.49 -3.57
N GLU A 57 -13.13 -24.46 -3.93
CA GLU A 57 -12.30 -23.25 -3.89
C GLU A 57 -12.99 -22.06 -4.59
N TYR A 58 -13.57 -22.29 -5.76
CA TYR A 58 -14.30 -21.29 -6.51
C TYR A 58 -15.52 -20.74 -5.75
N SER A 59 -16.29 -21.61 -5.10
CA SER A 59 -17.42 -21.20 -4.26
C SER A 59 -16.98 -20.34 -3.07
N LEU A 60 -15.83 -20.65 -2.46
CA LEU A 60 -15.28 -19.88 -1.35
C LEU A 60 -14.73 -18.53 -1.78
N LYS A 61 -14.01 -18.47 -2.91
CA LYS A 61 -13.57 -17.19 -3.51
C LYS A 61 -14.74 -16.25 -3.74
N ASN A 62 -15.87 -16.81 -4.20
CA ASN A 62 -17.08 -16.05 -4.48
C ASN A 62 -17.88 -15.65 -3.22
N ALA A 63 -17.62 -16.30 -2.08
CA ALA A 63 -18.32 -16.07 -0.82
C ALA A 63 -17.55 -15.16 0.16
N ARG A 64 -16.44 -14.55 -0.27
CA ARG A 64 -15.65 -13.63 0.57
C ARG A 64 -16.48 -12.44 1.07
N SER A 65 -16.42 -12.20 2.37
CA SER A 65 -17.18 -11.18 3.11
C SER A 65 -16.30 -10.39 4.09
N LYS A 66 -15.25 -11.02 4.63
CA LYS A 66 -14.27 -10.44 5.57
C LYS A 66 -12.88 -10.96 5.27
N ALA A 67 -11.90 -10.08 5.23
CA ALA A 67 -10.48 -10.40 5.00
C ALA A 67 -9.64 -10.14 6.25
N LYS A 68 -8.87 -11.12 6.67
CA LYS A 68 -7.86 -11.00 7.72
C LYS A 68 -6.46 -10.91 7.13
N TYR A 69 -5.64 -10.01 7.65
CA TYR A 69 -4.27 -9.78 7.18
C TYR A 69 -3.26 -10.13 8.27
N ILE A 70 -2.31 -11.00 7.92
CA ILE A 70 -1.25 -11.49 8.80
C ILE A 70 0.07 -11.30 8.09
N TYR A 71 0.95 -10.48 8.64
CA TYR A 71 2.30 -10.26 8.09
C TYR A 71 3.30 -11.22 8.73
N HIS A 72 4.22 -11.78 7.93
CA HIS A 72 5.30 -12.65 8.38
C HIS A 72 6.63 -11.97 8.09
N ASP A 73 7.39 -11.65 9.14
CA ASP A 73 8.69 -11.00 8.99
C ASP A 73 9.76 -11.92 8.37
N SER A 74 11.00 -11.43 8.24
CA SER A 74 12.12 -12.21 7.69
C SER A 74 12.55 -13.42 8.51
N SER A 75 12.09 -13.51 9.76
CA SER A 75 12.27 -14.67 10.63
C SER A 75 11.00 -15.54 10.69
N ASN A 76 10.03 -15.25 9.83
CA ASN A 76 8.72 -15.90 9.76
C ASN A 76 7.87 -15.74 11.03
N ASN A 77 8.09 -14.69 11.82
CA ASN A 77 7.24 -14.37 12.95
C ASN A 77 5.93 -13.74 12.45
N PRO A 78 4.76 -14.21 12.91
CA PRO A 78 3.47 -13.70 12.47
C PRO A 78 3.02 -12.47 13.27
N TYR A 79 2.46 -11.49 12.57
CA TYR A 79 1.88 -10.26 13.09
C TYR A 79 0.46 -10.10 12.54
N GLU A 80 -0.55 -10.29 13.40
CA GLU A 80 -1.95 -10.09 13.03
C GLU A 80 -2.23 -8.58 12.93
N ILE A 81 -2.48 -8.11 11.71
CA ILE A 81 -2.65 -6.68 11.42
C ILE A 81 -4.10 -6.24 11.67
N GLY A 82 -5.05 -7.04 11.20
CA GLY A 82 -6.48 -6.75 11.37
C GLY A 82 -7.37 -7.65 10.54
N THR A 83 -8.68 -7.55 10.80
CA THR A 83 -9.74 -8.20 10.01
C THR A 83 -10.75 -7.15 9.61
N TYR A 84 -11.06 -7.06 8.31
CA TYR A 84 -11.83 -5.96 7.73
C TYR A 84 -12.97 -6.49 6.86
N ASP A 85 -14.06 -5.74 6.83
CA ASP A 85 -15.21 -6.02 5.97
C ASP A 85 -14.85 -5.80 4.50
N ILE A 86 -15.34 -6.71 3.65
CA ILE A 86 -15.21 -6.62 2.21
C ILE A 86 -16.49 -6.02 1.61
N VAL A 87 -16.32 -4.99 0.79
CA VAL A 87 -17.36 -4.47 -0.09
C VAL A 87 -17.29 -5.21 -1.42
N VAL A 88 -18.37 -5.90 -1.77
CA VAL A 88 -18.46 -6.71 -2.99
C VAL A 88 -19.19 -5.93 -4.09
N THR A 89 -18.57 -5.83 -5.27
CA THR A 89 -19.16 -5.16 -6.44
C THR A 89 -18.94 -5.97 -7.71
N LYS A 90 -19.73 -5.70 -8.75
CA LYS A 90 -19.57 -6.36 -10.05
C LYS A 90 -18.31 -5.85 -10.75
N ASP A 91 -17.60 -6.73 -11.44
CA ASP A 91 -16.63 -6.27 -12.43
C ASP A 91 -17.37 -5.67 -13.63
N THR A 92 -17.07 -4.43 -13.96
CA THR A 92 -17.67 -3.71 -15.10
C THR A 92 -16.66 -3.46 -16.22
N TYR A 93 -15.44 -3.98 -16.09
CA TYR A 93 -14.37 -3.79 -17.05
C TYR A 93 -14.10 -5.06 -17.86
N ALA A 94 -13.97 -4.91 -19.18
CA ALA A 94 -13.60 -6.00 -20.07
C ALA A 94 -12.08 -6.30 -20.09
N ASP A 95 -11.32 -5.69 -19.18
CA ASP A 95 -9.86 -5.71 -19.19
C ASP A 95 -9.36 -6.65 -18.08
N ASP A 96 -8.81 -7.81 -18.50
CA ASP A 96 -8.34 -8.87 -17.60
C ASP A 96 -7.30 -8.40 -16.58
N ARG A 97 -6.61 -7.29 -16.84
CA ARG A 97 -5.66 -6.70 -15.90
C ARG A 97 -6.32 -6.27 -14.60
N TYR A 98 -7.62 -5.97 -14.62
CA TYR A 98 -8.39 -5.47 -13.47
C TYR A 98 -9.39 -6.49 -12.90
N LYS A 99 -9.37 -7.74 -13.38
CA LYS A 99 -10.13 -8.84 -12.78
C LYS A 99 -9.56 -9.25 -11.43
N ASP A 100 -10.41 -9.76 -10.55
CA ASP A 100 -10.02 -10.31 -9.25
C ASP A 100 -8.86 -11.30 -9.38
N LYS A 101 -7.77 -11.07 -8.63
CA LYS A 101 -6.55 -11.87 -8.77
C LYS A 101 -6.64 -13.25 -8.13
N LEU A 102 -7.65 -13.52 -7.29
CA LEU A 102 -7.94 -14.89 -6.86
C LEU A 102 -8.78 -15.65 -7.89
N GLY A 103 -9.44 -14.98 -8.84
CA GLY A 103 -10.29 -15.61 -9.86
C GLY A 103 -11.74 -15.83 -9.43
N GLY A 104 -12.28 -15.00 -8.54
CA GLY A 104 -13.71 -14.87 -8.31
C GLY A 104 -14.42 -14.08 -9.42
N ASP A 105 -15.76 -14.11 -9.41
CA ASP A 105 -16.59 -13.45 -10.43
C ASP A 105 -16.84 -11.96 -10.14
N MET A 106 -16.65 -11.57 -8.87
CA MET A 106 -16.90 -10.23 -8.37
C MET A 106 -15.57 -9.56 -7.98
N ILE A 107 -15.65 -8.27 -7.67
CA ILE A 107 -14.54 -7.49 -7.13
C ILE A 107 -14.75 -7.30 -5.64
N TYR A 108 -13.69 -7.53 -4.88
CA TYR A 108 -13.67 -7.57 -3.42
C TYR A 108 -12.81 -6.40 -2.94
N LEU A 109 -13.44 -5.36 -2.39
CA LEU A 109 -12.80 -4.11 -2.01
C LEU A 109 -12.73 -3.94 -0.50
N ILE A 110 -11.66 -3.33 -0.03
CA ILE A 110 -11.52 -2.81 1.34
C ILE A 110 -11.58 -1.29 1.28
N ASN A 111 -12.40 -0.70 2.13
CA ASN A 111 -12.32 0.74 2.39
C ASN A 111 -11.10 1.00 3.28
N ILE A 112 -10.00 1.51 2.71
CA ILE A 112 -8.76 1.78 3.43
C ILE A 112 -9.00 2.79 4.57
N SER A 113 -9.81 3.83 4.33
CA SER A 113 -10.02 4.91 5.30
C SER A 113 -10.72 4.48 6.58
N ASP A 114 -11.66 3.55 6.47
CA ASP A 114 -12.44 3.08 7.62
C ASP A 114 -11.69 2.02 8.43
N ASN A 115 -10.70 1.36 7.81
CA ASN A 115 -10.16 0.10 8.30
C ASN A 115 -8.65 0.16 8.64
N ILE A 116 -7.87 1.00 7.96
CA ILE A 116 -6.40 0.93 7.99
C ILE A 116 -5.83 2.32 8.29
N SER A 117 -5.30 2.47 9.50
CA SER A 117 -4.69 3.73 9.96
C SER A 117 -3.29 3.55 10.57
N SER A 118 -3.05 2.50 11.36
CA SER A 118 -1.72 2.20 11.91
C SER A 118 -1.60 0.78 12.46
N TYR A 119 -0.36 0.34 12.60
CA TYR A 119 0.06 -0.83 13.37
C TYR A 119 1.44 -0.53 13.98
N LEU A 120 1.65 -0.78 15.27
CA LEU A 120 2.91 -0.44 15.95
C LEU A 120 3.39 -1.60 16.83
N ASN A 121 4.38 -2.36 16.34
CA ASN A 121 5.04 -3.41 17.11
C ASN A 121 6.54 -3.48 16.78
N GLY A 122 7.34 -2.70 17.51
CA GLY A 122 8.78 -2.60 17.26
C GLY A 122 9.07 -2.12 15.82
N ASN A 123 9.84 -2.91 15.07
CA ASN A 123 10.19 -2.62 13.68
C ASN A 123 9.06 -2.95 12.68
N VAL A 124 8.09 -3.77 13.09
CA VAL A 124 6.91 -4.08 12.28
C VAL A 124 5.86 -3.03 12.59
N ARG A 125 5.85 -1.97 11.77
CA ARG A 125 5.02 -0.80 12.02
C ARG A 125 4.66 -0.03 10.76
N PHE A 126 3.53 0.65 10.80
CA PHE A 126 3.19 1.73 9.87
C PHE A 126 2.18 2.70 10.49
N THR A 127 2.12 3.90 9.92
CA THR A 127 0.99 4.82 10.08
C THR A 127 0.63 5.33 8.69
N LEU A 128 -0.67 5.37 8.41
CA LEU A 128 -1.25 5.75 7.13
C LEU A 128 -2.30 6.84 7.34
N SER A 129 -2.01 8.03 6.83
CA SER A 129 -2.99 9.10 6.72
C SER A 129 -3.83 8.97 5.46
N ILE A 130 -5.05 9.48 5.49
CA ILE A 130 -5.98 9.44 4.35
C ILE A 130 -6.10 10.83 3.75
N ASN A 131 -5.90 10.95 2.43
CA ASN A 131 -6.12 12.18 1.68
C ASN A 131 -6.94 11.91 0.41
N THR A 132 -8.09 11.27 0.55
CA THR A 132 -8.89 10.90 -0.61
C THR A 132 -10.34 10.64 -0.27
N VAL A 133 -11.21 10.88 -1.25
CA VAL A 133 -12.62 10.42 -1.25
C VAL A 133 -12.77 9.10 -2.00
N ARG A 134 -11.67 8.51 -2.47
CA ARG A 134 -11.62 7.28 -3.27
C ARG A 134 -10.86 6.19 -2.49
N PRO A 135 -11.40 5.72 -1.36
CA PRO A 135 -10.59 5.01 -0.38
C PRO A 135 -10.45 3.52 -0.66
N TYR A 136 -10.95 3.01 -1.79
CA TYR A 136 -11.07 1.57 -2.00
C TYR A 136 -9.87 1.00 -2.74
N ALA A 137 -9.34 -0.08 -2.20
CA ALA A 137 -8.39 -0.96 -2.85
C ALA A 137 -8.99 -2.37 -2.91
N SER A 138 -8.59 -3.21 -3.86
CA SER A 138 -8.95 -4.63 -3.78
C SER A 138 -8.36 -5.24 -2.51
N ASP A 139 -9.00 -6.25 -1.97
CA ASP A 139 -8.54 -6.98 -0.79
C ASP A 139 -7.10 -7.49 -0.95
N ILE A 140 -6.76 -8.03 -2.12
CA ILE A 140 -5.39 -8.48 -2.40
C ILE A 140 -4.42 -7.30 -2.56
N ALA A 141 -4.82 -6.20 -3.23
CA ALA A 141 -3.97 -5.00 -3.30
C ALA A 141 -3.73 -4.38 -1.91
N THR A 142 -4.71 -4.51 -1.02
CA THR A 142 -4.58 -4.13 0.40
C THR A 142 -3.51 -4.97 1.09
N ALA A 143 -3.49 -6.29 0.88
CA ALA A 143 -2.43 -7.17 1.40
C ALA A 143 -1.04 -6.72 0.93
N SER A 144 -0.89 -6.44 -0.37
CA SER A 144 0.36 -5.96 -0.96
C SER A 144 0.81 -4.60 -0.43
N LEU A 145 -0.12 -3.66 -0.26
CA LEU A 145 0.20 -2.34 0.30
C LEU A 145 0.67 -2.46 1.75
N LEU A 146 -0.02 -3.27 2.56
CA LEU A 146 0.37 -3.56 3.93
C LEU A 146 1.77 -4.18 3.99
N GLY A 147 2.06 -5.18 3.14
CA GLY A 147 3.39 -5.77 3.03
C GLY A 147 4.49 -4.75 2.76
N ALA A 148 4.28 -3.87 1.76
CA ALA A 148 5.26 -2.85 1.41
C ALA A 148 5.50 -1.81 2.53
N MET A 149 4.44 -1.38 3.22
CA MET A 149 4.55 -0.46 4.35
C MET A 149 5.22 -1.12 5.57
N LEU A 150 4.91 -2.38 5.86
CA LEU A 150 5.48 -3.11 7.00
C LEU A 150 6.96 -3.49 6.76
N ASN A 151 7.36 -3.81 5.53
CA ASN A 151 8.75 -4.08 5.16
C ASN A 151 9.66 -2.85 5.32
N THR A 152 9.10 -1.65 5.16
CA THR A 152 9.84 -0.39 5.32
C THR A 152 9.82 0.13 6.75
N GLY A 153 8.71 -0.04 7.47
CA GLY A 153 8.60 0.36 8.87
C GLY A 153 8.43 1.88 9.08
N TYR A 154 7.98 2.60 8.06
CA TYR A 154 7.77 4.05 8.08
C TYR A 154 6.39 4.42 8.64
N THR A 155 6.27 5.63 9.21
CA THR A 155 5.06 6.05 9.96
C THR A 155 4.47 7.36 9.48
N ASP A 156 4.70 7.71 8.21
CA ASP A 156 4.32 8.97 7.59
C ASP A 156 3.73 8.76 6.19
N PHE A 157 3.14 7.58 5.94
CA PHE A 157 2.47 7.29 4.68
C PHE A 157 1.19 8.12 4.54
N ASN A 158 0.83 8.42 3.30
CA ASN A 158 -0.43 9.08 2.97
C ASN A 158 -1.06 8.46 1.73
N TYR A 159 -2.24 7.86 1.93
CA TYR A 159 -3.04 7.24 0.88
C TYR A 159 -3.85 8.30 0.13
N ASN A 160 -3.58 8.43 -1.16
CA ASN A 160 -4.12 9.49 -2.00
C ASN A 160 -5.23 9.00 -2.97
N GLY A 161 -5.49 7.68 -3.03
CA GLY A 161 -6.70 7.13 -3.63
C GLY A 161 -6.54 5.80 -4.34
N GLY A 162 -7.67 5.16 -4.56
CA GLY A 162 -7.86 4.01 -5.44
C GLY A 162 -9.19 4.18 -6.17
N SER A 163 -10.07 3.19 -6.08
CA SER A 163 -11.42 3.25 -6.66
C SER A 163 -12.44 3.87 -5.71
N ASP A 164 -13.67 4.02 -6.19
CA ASP A 164 -14.85 4.10 -5.33
C ASP A 164 -15.33 2.71 -4.87
N SER A 165 -16.45 2.66 -4.14
CA SER A 165 -17.05 1.44 -3.61
C SER A 165 -17.64 0.52 -4.68
N CYS A 166 -17.85 1.02 -5.90
CA CYS A 166 -18.33 0.26 -7.05
C CYS A 166 -17.17 -0.26 -7.91
N GLY A 167 -15.90 0.00 -7.53
CA GLY A 167 -14.72 -0.34 -8.31
C GLY A 167 -14.45 0.64 -9.46
N VAL A 168 -15.20 1.73 -9.56
CA VAL A 168 -15.03 2.72 -10.61
C VAL A 168 -13.81 3.57 -10.32
N SER A 169 -13.00 3.86 -11.34
CA SER A 169 -11.96 4.90 -11.29
C SER A 169 -12.61 6.29 -11.45
N PRO A 170 -12.76 7.07 -10.36
CA PRO A 170 -13.36 8.39 -10.44
C PRO A 170 -12.38 9.38 -11.06
N ALA A 171 -12.92 10.32 -11.85
CA ALA A 171 -12.17 11.39 -12.49
C ALA A 171 -11.27 12.16 -11.49
N PRO A 172 -10.12 12.71 -11.93
CA PRO A 172 -9.65 12.79 -13.32
C PRO A 172 -8.96 11.51 -13.83
N SER A 173 -8.64 10.57 -12.95
CA SER A 173 -7.97 9.33 -13.34
C SER A 173 -8.96 8.31 -13.90
N SER A 174 -8.51 7.56 -14.90
CA SER A 174 -9.28 6.48 -15.52
C SER A 174 -8.68 5.08 -15.26
N SER A 175 -7.63 4.98 -14.43
CA SER A 175 -6.86 3.75 -14.23
C SER A 175 -7.05 3.05 -12.88
N HIS A 176 -7.67 3.68 -11.87
CA HIS A 176 -7.92 3.06 -10.54
C HIS A 176 -9.03 2.02 -10.53
N LYS A 177 -9.21 1.31 -11.64
CA LYS A 177 -10.27 0.34 -11.83
C LYS A 177 -10.12 -0.79 -10.82
N ASN A 178 -11.23 -1.16 -10.19
CA ASN A 178 -11.34 -2.28 -9.24
C ASN A 178 -10.32 -2.22 -8.09
N GLY A 179 -9.84 -1.03 -7.72
CA GLY A 179 -8.91 -0.84 -6.61
C GLY A 179 -7.54 -1.52 -6.79
N MET A 180 -7.08 -1.72 -8.02
CA MET A 180 -5.78 -2.37 -8.30
C MET A 180 -4.63 -1.38 -8.48
N ASN A 181 -4.96 -0.18 -8.97
CA ASN A 181 -4.02 0.93 -9.05
C ASN A 181 -4.32 1.90 -7.93
N LEU A 182 -3.28 2.39 -7.26
CA LEU A 182 -3.40 3.24 -6.06
C LEU A 182 -2.52 4.48 -6.23
N ASP A 183 -2.83 5.56 -5.54
CA ASP A 183 -1.98 6.74 -5.41
C ASP A 183 -1.48 6.85 -3.97
N MET A 184 -0.19 7.12 -3.81
CA MET A 184 0.45 7.42 -2.52
C MET A 184 1.20 8.75 -2.63
N ARG A 185 1.15 9.61 -1.62
CA ARG A 185 2.04 10.79 -1.61
C ARG A 185 3.51 10.35 -1.52
N TYR A 186 4.43 11.20 -1.96
CA TYR A 186 5.85 10.94 -1.75
C TYR A 186 6.25 11.17 -0.28
N LEU A 187 7.28 10.46 0.17
CA LEU A 187 7.85 10.56 1.52
C LEU A 187 8.73 11.80 1.67
N ARG A 188 8.65 12.45 2.83
CA ARG A 188 9.41 13.67 3.14
C ARG A 188 10.57 13.35 4.09
N LYS A 189 11.64 14.14 4.00
CA LYS A 189 12.79 14.04 4.94
C LYS A 189 12.40 14.38 6.38
N ASP A 190 11.41 15.26 6.54
CA ASP A 190 10.91 15.66 7.86
C ASP A 190 9.88 14.68 8.46
N GLU A 191 9.59 13.59 7.73
CA GLU A 191 8.65 12.53 8.11
C GLU A 191 7.25 13.04 8.53
N SER A 192 6.85 14.22 8.06
CA SER A 192 5.59 14.84 8.49
C SER A 192 4.33 14.24 7.84
N GLY A 193 4.48 13.49 6.74
CA GLY A 193 3.36 13.00 5.91
C GLY A 193 2.64 14.10 5.11
N ASN A 194 3.12 15.35 5.16
CA ASN A 194 2.56 16.50 4.46
C ASN A 194 2.79 16.45 2.94
N GLY A 195 2.20 17.41 2.21
CA GLY A 195 2.29 17.44 0.76
C GLY A 195 3.70 17.72 0.25
N ILE A 196 4.02 17.18 -0.92
CA ILE A 196 5.24 17.48 -1.67
C ILE A 196 4.88 17.60 -3.14
N HIS A 197 5.36 18.65 -3.78
CA HIS A 197 5.14 18.95 -5.18
C HIS A 197 6.50 19.00 -5.89
N LEU A 198 6.88 17.93 -6.58
CA LEU A 198 8.20 17.75 -7.19
C LEU A 198 8.52 18.72 -8.33
N ASN A 199 7.54 19.52 -8.79
CA ASN A 199 7.77 20.65 -9.70
C ASN A 199 8.15 21.96 -8.97
N LEU A 200 8.21 21.96 -7.63
CA LEU A 200 8.75 23.00 -6.77
C LEU A 200 10.15 22.59 -6.26
N ASN A 201 10.96 23.55 -5.82
CA ASN A 201 12.33 23.31 -5.36
C ASN A 201 12.58 23.61 -3.86
N SER A 202 11.54 23.96 -3.09
CA SER A 202 11.69 24.26 -1.66
C SER A 202 12.03 23.01 -0.84
N GLU A 203 12.83 23.17 0.21
CA GLU A 203 13.14 22.07 1.13
C GLU A 203 12.04 21.88 2.18
N SER A 204 11.37 22.97 2.57
CA SER A 204 10.30 23.00 3.55
C SER A 204 9.01 23.63 2.99
N GLY A 205 7.95 23.64 3.79
CA GLY A 205 6.62 24.12 3.43
C GLY A 205 5.57 23.01 3.34
N ASP A 206 4.33 23.37 3.06
CA ASP A 206 3.23 22.44 2.76
C ASP A 206 2.41 22.98 1.57
N PRO A 207 2.68 22.50 0.34
CA PRO A 207 3.65 21.47 -0.01
C PRO A 207 5.11 21.97 0.01
N CYS A 208 6.07 21.08 0.30
CA CYS A 208 7.48 21.32 -0.02
C CYS A 208 7.79 20.91 -1.47
N GLY A 209 8.99 21.20 -1.96
CA GLY A 209 9.50 20.78 -3.26
C GLY A 209 10.39 19.54 -3.22
N TRP A 210 11.04 19.24 -4.34
CA TRP A 210 11.90 18.05 -4.47
C TRP A 210 13.12 18.06 -3.51
N LYS A 211 13.53 19.22 -2.97
CA LYS A 211 14.59 19.26 -1.93
C LYS A 211 14.14 18.63 -0.61
N GLY A 212 12.83 18.65 -0.32
CA GLY A 212 12.22 18.01 0.84
C GLY A 212 11.87 16.53 0.65
N LEU A 213 12.03 15.99 -0.57
CA LEU A 213 11.84 14.56 -0.87
C LEU A 213 12.88 13.72 -0.13
N ASP A 214 12.45 12.68 0.56
CA ASP A 214 13.35 11.64 1.04
C ASP A 214 13.56 10.58 -0.04
N VAL A 215 14.58 10.76 -0.86
CA VAL A 215 14.84 9.89 -2.02
C VAL A 215 15.17 8.46 -1.59
N GLU A 216 15.89 8.27 -0.49
CA GLU A 216 16.31 6.96 -0.01
C GLU A 216 15.10 6.16 0.51
N ARG A 217 14.29 6.76 1.39
CA ARG A 217 13.06 6.13 1.90
C ARG A 217 12.08 5.88 0.77
N GLN A 218 11.93 6.84 -0.15
CA GLN A 218 11.03 6.69 -1.29
C GLN A 218 11.45 5.56 -2.23
N ASN A 219 12.74 5.43 -2.52
CA ASN A 219 13.26 4.34 -3.37
C ASN A 219 13.09 2.98 -2.71
N ARG A 220 13.38 2.86 -1.41
CA ARG A 220 13.13 1.63 -0.67
C ARG A 220 11.65 1.26 -0.67
N PHE A 221 10.76 2.23 -0.48
CA PHE A 221 9.32 1.96 -0.57
C PHE A 221 8.89 1.53 -1.98
N ILE A 222 9.43 2.14 -3.03
CA ILE A 222 9.16 1.73 -4.42
C ILE A 222 9.66 0.30 -4.68
N GLU A 223 10.83 -0.09 -4.17
CA GLU A 223 11.33 -1.46 -4.26
C GLU A 223 10.37 -2.46 -3.60
N GLU A 224 9.85 -2.13 -2.42
CA GLU A 224 8.87 -2.98 -1.74
C GLU A 224 7.52 -3.01 -2.47
N LEU A 225 7.06 -1.90 -3.06
CA LEU A 225 5.87 -1.91 -3.91
C LEU A 225 6.05 -2.81 -5.14
N ASN A 226 7.22 -2.79 -5.78
CA ASN A 226 7.54 -3.70 -6.88
C ASN A 226 7.57 -5.16 -6.40
N ARG A 227 8.15 -5.43 -5.22
CA ARG A 227 8.20 -6.76 -4.59
C ARG A 227 6.82 -7.36 -4.40
N PHE A 228 5.83 -6.56 -4.00
CA PHE A 228 4.44 -7.00 -3.83
C PHE A 228 3.57 -6.87 -5.09
N GLY A 229 4.19 -6.70 -6.26
CA GLY A 229 3.54 -6.97 -7.54
C GLY A 229 3.10 -5.75 -8.36
N TRP A 230 3.37 -4.51 -7.95
CA TRP A 230 3.18 -3.37 -8.85
C TRP A 230 4.33 -3.26 -9.83
N GLY A 231 4.15 -3.71 -11.08
CA GLY A 231 5.22 -3.72 -12.08
C GLY A 231 5.53 -2.36 -12.73
N SER A 232 4.78 -1.30 -12.41
CA SER A 232 5.02 0.03 -12.96
C SER A 232 4.57 1.11 -11.99
N ILE A 233 5.52 1.84 -11.42
CA ILE A 233 5.25 3.02 -10.60
C ILE A 233 5.41 4.27 -11.44
N LEU A 234 4.39 5.14 -11.52
CA LEU A 234 4.51 6.43 -12.19
C LEU A 234 4.88 7.52 -11.19
N GLY A 235 5.74 8.45 -11.61
CA GLY A 235 6.12 9.60 -10.80
C GLY A 235 6.64 10.76 -11.64
N TRP A 236 6.85 11.90 -11.00
CA TRP A 236 7.32 13.11 -11.67
C TRP A 236 8.84 13.15 -11.82
N LYS A 237 9.31 13.75 -12.92
CA LYS A 237 10.73 13.88 -13.23
C LYS A 237 11.22 15.30 -12.92
N TYR A 238 11.83 15.50 -11.76
CA TYR A 238 12.22 16.83 -11.24
C TYR A 238 13.61 17.34 -11.67
N TRP A 239 14.38 16.53 -12.41
CA TRP A 239 15.76 16.83 -12.83
C TRP A 239 15.94 17.04 -14.34
N ASP A 240 14.85 17.10 -15.10
CA ASP A 240 14.87 17.22 -16.57
C ASP A 240 14.25 18.53 -17.00
N SER A 241 14.90 19.27 -17.90
CA SER A 241 14.40 20.53 -18.44
C SER A 241 13.13 20.39 -19.28
N ASN A 242 12.85 19.20 -19.83
CA ASN A 242 11.66 18.97 -20.64
C ASN A 242 10.40 18.78 -19.78
N ASN A 243 10.54 18.06 -18.67
CA ASN A 243 9.42 17.71 -17.79
C ASN A 243 9.32 18.65 -16.58
N SER A 244 10.45 19.22 -16.14
CA SER A 244 10.54 20.22 -15.07
C SER A 244 11.46 21.39 -15.46
N PRO A 245 11.09 22.16 -16.49
CA PRO A 245 11.90 23.30 -16.97
C PRO A 245 12.28 24.25 -15.84
N ASN A 246 11.34 24.51 -14.92
CA ASN A 246 11.50 25.47 -13.82
C ASN A 246 12.45 25.01 -12.70
N THR A 247 12.77 23.72 -12.61
CA THR A 247 13.67 23.20 -11.56
C THR A 247 15.01 22.73 -12.08
N SER A 248 15.14 22.50 -13.40
CA SER A 248 16.33 21.88 -14.01
C SER A 248 17.65 22.60 -13.72
N ALA A 249 17.72 23.92 -13.88
CA ALA A 249 18.92 24.70 -13.59
C ALA A 249 19.31 24.63 -12.10
N THR A 250 18.32 24.80 -11.22
CA THR A 250 18.51 24.70 -9.76
C THR A 250 18.93 23.28 -9.34
N TRP A 251 18.41 22.27 -10.02
CA TRP A 251 18.76 20.88 -9.75
C TRP A 251 20.21 20.57 -10.13
N ASN A 252 20.69 21.09 -11.26
CA ASN A 252 22.09 20.91 -11.68
C ASN A 252 23.07 21.50 -10.64
N GLU A 253 22.81 22.73 -10.18
CA GLU A 253 23.64 23.38 -9.15
C GLU A 253 23.62 22.60 -7.84
N TRP A 254 22.42 22.23 -7.37
CA TRP A 254 22.26 21.50 -6.11
C TRP A 254 22.85 20.09 -6.18
N SER A 255 22.69 19.36 -7.28
CA SER A 255 23.22 18.01 -7.43
C SER A 255 24.75 17.99 -7.49
N ALA A 256 25.38 19.04 -8.03
CA ALA A 256 26.83 19.20 -7.99
C ALA A 256 27.35 19.41 -6.55
N ALA A 257 26.66 20.23 -5.75
CA ALA A 257 26.97 20.41 -4.34
C ALA A 257 26.76 19.09 -3.55
N TRP A 258 25.62 18.43 -3.75
CA TRP A 258 25.30 17.16 -3.09
C TRP A 258 26.35 16.07 -3.36
N LYS A 259 26.83 15.94 -4.61
CA LYS A 259 27.90 14.99 -4.97
C LYS A 259 29.23 15.29 -4.27
N THR A 260 29.49 16.55 -3.96
CA THR A 260 30.70 16.92 -3.20
C THR A 260 30.60 16.48 -1.75
N GLU A 261 29.39 16.52 -1.18
CA GLU A 261 29.10 16.05 0.19
C GLU A 261 28.99 14.51 0.27
N HIS A 262 28.69 13.85 -0.85
CA HIS A 262 28.52 12.40 -0.96
C HIS A 262 29.49 11.81 -2.00
N PRO A 263 30.82 11.93 -1.80
CA PRO A 263 31.81 11.58 -2.82
C PRO A 263 31.84 10.08 -3.18
N ASN A 264 31.25 9.23 -2.34
CA ASN A 264 31.14 7.79 -2.58
C ASN A 264 29.86 7.40 -3.34
N GLU A 265 28.90 8.33 -3.50
CA GLU A 265 27.66 8.06 -4.23
C GLU A 265 27.86 8.23 -5.73
N THR A 266 27.64 7.14 -6.46
CA THR A 266 27.82 7.10 -7.92
C THR A 266 26.55 7.46 -8.67
N GLU A 267 25.41 7.42 -8.00
CA GLU A 267 24.11 7.73 -8.57
C GLU A 267 23.63 9.13 -8.19
N SER A 268 22.77 9.69 -9.04
CA SER A 268 22.09 10.94 -8.71
C SER A 268 21.01 10.68 -7.65
N PRO A 269 20.69 11.67 -6.79
CA PRO A 269 19.60 11.58 -5.82
C PRO A 269 18.25 11.72 -6.55
N ILE A 270 17.86 10.67 -7.27
CA ILE A 270 16.64 10.57 -8.07
C ILE A 270 15.83 9.32 -7.70
N LEU A 271 14.55 9.35 -8.02
CA LEU A 271 13.68 8.20 -7.88
C LEU A 271 14.03 7.12 -8.91
N LYS A 272 14.27 5.91 -8.42
CA LYS A 272 14.60 4.71 -9.18
C LYS A 272 13.35 3.87 -9.39
N ASN A 273 13.36 2.98 -10.40
CA ASN A 273 12.27 2.06 -10.70
C ASN A 273 10.89 2.74 -10.92
N ILE A 274 10.90 4.00 -11.39
CA ILE A 274 9.69 4.73 -11.78
C ILE A 274 9.67 5.03 -13.28
N LYS A 275 8.47 5.12 -13.85
CA LYS A 275 8.22 5.69 -15.17
C LYS A 275 7.74 7.12 -15.01
N HIS A 276 8.31 8.02 -15.80
CA HIS A 276 7.95 9.42 -15.69
C HIS A 276 6.62 9.72 -16.38
N ALA A 277 5.74 10.43 -15.68
CA ALA A 277 4.45 10.82 -16.19
C ALA A 277 4.12 12.27 -15.79
N ALA A 278 3.50 13.00 -16.72
CA ALA A 278 2.99 14.33 -16.43
C ALA A 278 1.86 14.28 -15.38
N ASN A 279 1.65 15.37 -14.63
CA ASN A 279 0.64 15.52 -13.58
C ASN A 279 0.81 14.63 -12.33
N HIS A 280 1.94 13.94 -12.19
CA HIS A 280 2.29 13.11 -11.02
C HIS A 280 3.24 13.83 -10.05
N GLN A 281 3.25 15.17 -10.03
CA GLN A 281 4.17 15.95 -9.20
C GLN A 281 3.93 15.79 -7.70
N HIS A 282 2.78 15.25 -7.27
CA HIS A 282 2.34 15.26 -5.88
C HIS A 282 2.07 13.87 -5.28
N HIS A 283 2.19 12.81 -6.09
CA HIS A 283 2.01 11.43 -5.67
C HIS A 283 2.77 10.49 -6.63
N ILE A 284 3.03 9.27 -6.18
CA ILE A 284 3.30 8.13 -7.05
C ILE A 284 1.99 7.43 -7.40
N HIS A 285 1.86 6.96 -8.65
CA HIS A 285 0.75 6.15 -9.11
C HIS A 285 1.21 4.71 -9.31
N LEU A 286 0.64 3.79 -8.55
CA LEU A 286 0.93 2.36 -8.61
C LEU A 286 0.08 1.71 -9.69
N GLN A 287 0.69 1.01 -10.66
CA GLN A 287 -0.06 0.31 -11.70
C GLN A 287 0.67 -0.95 -12.18
N GLY A 288 -0.01 -1.71 -13.05
CA GLY A 288 0.51 -2.99 -13.55
C GLY A 288 0.54 -4.04 -12.45
N TYR A 289 -0.50 -4.07 -11.62
CA TYR A 289 -0.60 -4.93 -10.45
C TYR A 289 -0.74 -6.41 -10.82
N ASN A 290 0.23 -7.21 -10.37
CA ASN A 290 0.30 -8.65 -10.57
C ASN A 290 1.10 -9.31 -9.42
N PRO A 291 0.47 -9.60 -8.27
CA PRO A 291 1.14 -10.17 -7.10
C PRO A 291 1.48 -11.65 -7.29
N THR A 292 2.43 -12.15 -6.49
CA THR A 292 2.71 -13.60 -6.38
C THR A 292 1.80 -14.21 -5.33
N LEU A 293 0.94 -15.15 -5.74
CA LEU A 293 -0.12 -15.71 -4.90
C LEU A 293 -0.01 -17.23 -4.78
N GLU A 294 -0.20 -17.74 -3.56
CA GLU A 294 -0.25 -19.19 -3.31
C GLU A 294 -1.44 -19.54 -2.42
N LEU A 295 -2.19 -20.58 -2.78
CA LEU A 295 -3.24 -21.12 -1.92
C LEU A 295 -2.59 -21.92 -0.78
N LEU A 296 -3.01 -21.65 0.45
CA LEU A 296 -2.72 -22.50 1.60
C LEU A 296 -3.75 -23.63 1.63
N THR A 297 -3.29 -24.84 1.30
CA THR A 297 -4.03 -26.06 1.57
C THR A 297 -3.69 -26.56 2.97
N ASP A 298 -4.70 -27.00 3.71
CA ASP A 298 -4.52 -27.69 4.99
C ASP A 298 -3.79 -29.03 4.84
#